data_AF-A0A1U8KWY1-F1
#
_entry.id   AF-A0A1U8KWY1-F1
#
_cell.length_a   1.000
_cell.length_b   1.000
_cell.length_c   1.000
_cell.angle_alpha   90.00
_cell.angle_beta   90.00
_cell.angle_gamma   90.00
#
_symmetry.space_group_name_H-M   'P 1'
#
loop_
_entity.id
_entity.type
_entity.pdbx_description
1 polymer ?
#
loop_
_entity_poly.entity_id
_entity_poly.type
_entity_poly.pdbx_seq_one_letter_code
_entity_poly.pdbx_strand_id
1 'polypeptide(L)'
;MNQLLHQVVRTNNVPHVRPPSSSPVVPYPQPSITSHRSPLERIRKYEAEEFKGKKDDDPIEAEEWLENSQWWTTVMNIHPAEKINWNFFVSEFRKKYVSQLYLEKKKRKFLDLKQKNMYVAEYELKFIRLSKYTKELISNEADMCRRFEWGLNEEIYVPLIPLHLQEFPILVDRAQRLEEG
;
A
#
# COMPACT_ATOMS: atom_id res chain seq x y z
N MET A 1 28.06 53.44 -38.28
CA MET A 1 28.65 52.45 -39.20
C MET A 1 27.55 51.44 -39.53
N ASN A 2 27.04 51.55 -40.76
CA ASN A 2 26.12 50.69 -41.53
C ASN A 2 24.69 50.38 -41.04
N GLN A 3 23.76 50.97 -41.78
CA GLN A 3 22.37 50.56 -41.99
C GLN A 3 22.27 49.36 -42.97
N LEU A 4 21.05 48.79 -43.04
CA LEU A 4 20.43 48.01 -44.14
C LEU A 4 20.55 46.48 -44.09
N LEU A 5 19.43 45.80 -43.77
CA LEU A 5 18.63 45.04 -44.75
C LEU A 5 17.22 44.67 -44.19
N HIS A 6 16.22 45.32 -44.78
CA HIS A 6 14.78 45.03 -44.87
C HIS A 6 14.52 43.61 -45.46
N GLN A 7 13.39 42.86 -45.34
CA GLN A 7 12.01 43.05 -44.84
C GLN A 7 11.18 41.78 -45.18
N VAL A 8 9.88 41.80 -44.81
CA VAL A 8 8.70 41.04 -45.33
C VAL A 8 8.32 39.77 -44.53
N VAL A 9 7.10 39.48 -44.03
CA VAL A 9 5.77 40.10 -43.79
C VAL A 9 4.83 38.96 -43.29
N ARG A 10 3.68 39.30 -42.66
CA ARG A 10 2.46 38.48 -42.37
C ARG A 10 2.53 37.58 -41.13
N THR A 11 2.03 38.05 -39.99
CA THR A 11 0.62 37.93 -39.51
C THR A 11 0.16 36.48 -39.36
N ASN A 12 0.06 36.01 -38.12
CA ASN A 12 -1.10 35.23 -37.68
C ASN A 12 -1.29 35.41 -36.17
N ASN A 13 -2.46 35.98 -35.85
CA ASN A 13 -3.04 36.09 -34.52
C ASN A 13 -3.16 34.70 -33.89
N VAL A 14 -2.62 34.54 -32.69
CA VAL A 14 -3.05 33.49 -31.75
C VAL A 14 -3.59 34.21 -30.51
N PRO A 15 -4.82 33.94 -30.04
CA PRO A 15 -5.33 34.57 -28.83
C PRO A 15 -4.44 34.19 -27.65
N HIS A 16 -3.89 35.19 -26.96
CA HIS A 16 -3.11 34.98 -25.75
C HIS A 16 -4.06 34.52 -24.63
N VAL A 17 -4.07 33.22 -24.36
CA VAL A 17 -4.76 32.66 -23.18
C VAL A 17 -4.07 33.22 -21.95
N ARG A 18 -4.79 34.03 -21.17
CA ARG A 18 -4.29 34.55 -19.89
C ARG A 18 -3.92 33.37 -18.98
N PRO A 19 -2.76 33.39 -18.29
CA PRO A 19 -2.47 32.41 -17.26
C PRO A 19 -3.53 32.51 -16.14
N PRO A 20 -3.96 31.40 -15.53
CA PRO A 20 -4.95 31.44 -14.48
C PRO A 20 -4.40 32.21 -13.27
N SER A 21 -5.22 33.14 -12.79
CA SER A 21 -5.06 33.89 -11.54
C SER A 21 -4.65 32.96 -10.40
N SER A 22 -3.59 33.32 -9.68
CA SER A 22 -3.16 32.66 -8.45
C SER A 22 -4.22 32.79 -7.36
N SER A 23 -5.15 31.84 -7.29
CA SER A 23 -5.93 31.61 -6.08
C SER A 23 -5.00 31.08 -4.99
N PRO A 24 -5.14 31.51 -3.72
CA PRO A 24 -4.34 30.97 -2.64
C PRO A 24 -4.63 29.47 -2.53
N VAL A 25 -3.59 28.65 -2.72
CA VAL A 25 -3.66 27.21 -2.46
C VAL A 25 -3.89 27.06 -0.96
N VAL A 26 -5.12 26.74 -0.58
CA VAL A 26 -5.42 26.25 0.77
C VAL A 26 -4.76 24.87 0.85
N PRO A 27 -3.84 24.62 1.80
CA PRO A 27 -3.27 23.30 1.96
C PRO A 27 -4.40 22.32 2.28
N TYR A 28 -4.65 21.37 1.39
CA TYR A 28 -5.49 20.23 1.72
C TYR A 28 -4.90 19.54 2.96
N PRO A 29 -5.70 19.28 4.01
CA PRO A 29 -5.22 18.47 5.13
C PRO A 29 -4.87 17.09 4.59
N GLN A 30 -3.57 16.82 4.45
CA GLN A 30 -3.10 15.47 4.22
C GLN A 30 -3.59 14.64 5.41
N PRO A 31 -4.20 13.46 5.21
CA PRO A 31 -4.42 12.53 6.30
C PRO A 31 -3.05 12.12 6.82
N SER A 32 -2.61 12.80 7.88
CA SER A 32 -1.44 12.47 8.63
C SER A 32 -1.71 11.15 9.34
N ILE A 33 -1.47 10.04 8.66
CA ILE A 33 -1.24 8.76 9.34
C ILE A 33 0.23 8.77 9.80
N THR A 34 0.60 9.80 10.55
CA THR A 34 1.74 9.72 11.47
C THR A 34 1.21 8.93 12.66
N SER A 35 1.24 7.60 12.54
CA SER A 35 1.23 6.77 13.74
C SER A 35 2.49 7.15 14.53
N HIS A 36 2.37 8.10 15.46
CA HIS A 36 3.41 8.62 16.37
C HIS A 36 4.02 7.57 17.30
N ARG A 37 3.69 6.29 17.07
CA ARG A 37 4.18 5.17 17.86
C ARG A 37 5.55 4.77 17.37
N SER A 38 6.49 4.72 18.29
CA SER A 38 7.79 4.11 18.07
C SER A 38 7.61 2.70 17.49
N PRO A 39 8.58 2.21 16.69
CA PRO A 39 8.54 0.84 16.16
C PRO A 39 8.27 -0.22 17.24
N LEU A 40 8.79 -0.02 18.45
CA LEU A 40 8.56 -0.90 19.61
C LEU A 40 7.09 -0.92 20.06
N GLU A 41 6.43 0.22 20.15
CA GLU A 41 5.01 0.30 20.52
C GLU A 41 4.08 -0.34 19.46
N ARG A 42 4.51 -0.33 18.19
CA ARG A 42 3.79 -1.02 17.11
C ARG A 42 3.93 -2.53 17.25
N ILE A 43 5.11 -3.01 17.57
CA ILE A 43 5.38 -4.44 17.76
C ILE A 43 4.61 -4.96 18.99
N ARG A 44 4.64 -4.21 20.11
CA ARG A 44 3.88 -4.53 21.34
C ARG A 44 2.37 -4.61 21.13
N LYS A 45 1.80 -3.78 20.25
CA LYS A 45 0.36 -3.84 19.89
C LYS A 45 -0.04 -5.21 19.32
N TYR A 46 0.88 -5.93 18.70
CA TYR A 46 0.63 -7.24 18.10
C TYR A 46 1.10 -8.39 19.00
N GLU A 47 1.10 -8.18 20.33
CA GLU A 47 1.39 -9.20 21.35
C GLU A 47 2.81 -9.79 21.25
N ALA A 48 3.73 -9.08 20.60
CA ALA A 48 5.12 -9.48 20.66
C ALA A 48 5.62 -9.38 22.11
N GLU A 49 6.15 -10.49 22.59
CA GLU A 49 6.79 -10.56 23.90
C GLU A 49 8.11 -9.79 23.86
N GLU A 50 8.39 -9.05 24.93
CA GLU A 50 9.63 -8.30 25.10
C GLU A 50 10.52 -9.10 26.05
N PHE A 51 11.74 -9.42 25.61
CA PHE A 51 12.74 -10.01 26.49
C PHE A 51 13.14 -9.02 27.58
N LYS A 52 12.84 -9.34 28.83
CA LYS A 52 13.09 -8.45 29.98
C LYS A 52 14.48 -8.62 30.58
N GLY A 53 15.20 -9.69 30.23
CA GLY A 53 16.59 -9.92 30.63
C GLY A 53 16.77 -10.04 32.15
N LYS A 54 15.80 -10.63 32.87
CA LYS A 54 15.90 -10.89 34.30
C LYS A 54 16.64 -12.20 34.55
N LYS A 55 17.32 -12.30 35.71
CA LYS A 55 18.03 -13.51 36.13
C LYS A 55 17.14 -14.75 36.29
N ASP A 56 15.84 -14.55 36.45
CA ASP A 56 14.83 -15.61 36.61
C ASP A 56 14.10 -15.95 35.29
N ASP A 57 14.46 -15.30 34.17
CA ASP A 57 13.89 -15.64 32.85
C ASP A 57 14.42 -17.00 32.38
N ASP A 58 13.64 -17.71 31.55
CA ASP A 58 13.99 -19.06 31.07
C ASP A 58 15.29 -19.01 30.23
N PRO A 59 16.34 -19.77 30.60
CA PRO A 59 17.57 -19.83 29.82
C PRO A 59 17.36 -20.20 28.35
N ILE A 60 16.35 -21.02 28.04
CA ILE A 60 16.01 -21.41 26.67
C ILE A 60 15.48 -20.20 25.90
N GLU A 61 14.61 -19.39 26.51
CA GLU A 61 14.10 -18.17 25.91
C GLU A 61 15.25 -17.18 25.65
N ALA A 62 16.16 -17.01 26.60
CA ALA A 62 17.33 -16.14 26.46
C ALA A 62 18.26 -16.57 25.30
N GLU A 63 18.48 -17.88 25.12
CA GLU A 63 19.23 -18.43 23.99
C GLU A 63 18.52 -18.16 22.65
N GLU A 64 17.22 -18.40 22.55
CA GLU A 64 16.44 -18.11 21.34
C GLU A 64 16.47 -16.62 20.96
N TRP A 65 16.37 -15.73 21.94
CA TRP A 65 16.51 -14.29 21.74
C TRP A 65 17.90 -13.91 21.25
N LEU A 66 18.95 -14.52 21.83
CA LEU A 66 20.33 -14.28 21.41
C LEU A 66 20.56 -14.73 19.96
N GLU A 67 20.14 -15.95 19.60
CA GLU A 67 20.25 -16.46 18.24
C GLU A 67 19.52 -15.57 17.21
N ASN A 68 18.30 -15.15 17.54
CA ASN A 68 17.54 -14.24 16.70
C ASN A 68 18.24 -12.87 16.55
N SER A 69 18.87 -12.36 17.60
CA SER A 69 19.62 -11.10 17.53
C SER A 69 20.93 -11.20 16.73
N GLN A 70 21.58 -12.37 16.72
CA GLN A 70 22.83 -12.61 15.97
C GLN A 70 22.60 -12.55 14.46
N TRP A 71 21.47 -13.06 13.97
CA TRP A 71 21.08 -12.91 12.57
C TRP A 71 21.05 -11.43 12.18
N TRP A 72 20.36 -10.59 12.97
CA TRP A 72 20.23 -9.17 12.66
C TRP A 72 21.59 -8.46 12.73
N THR A 73 22.42 -8.81 13.71
CA THR A 73 23.81 -8.32 13.81
C THR A 73 24.62 -8.63 12.56
N THR A 74 24.48 -9.86 12.03
CA THR A 74 25.15 -10.27 10.78
C THR A 74 24.66 -9.43 9.60
N VAL A 75 23.35 -9.21 9.47
CA VAL A 75 22.75 -8.37 8.42
C VAL A 75 23.29 -6.93 8.50
N MET A 76 23.38 -6.35 9.70
CA MET A 76 23.92 -5.00 9.87
C MET A 76 25.39 -4.89 9.47
N ASN A 77 26.19 -5.94 9.71
CA ASN A 77 27.63 -5.93 9.41
C ASN A 77 27.95 -6.03 7.91
N ILE A 78 27.09 -6.66 7.12
CA ILE A 78 27.31 -6.86 5.67
C ILE A 78 26.71 -5.74 4.80
N HIS A 79 26.00 -4.79 5.41
CA HIS A 79 25.33 -3.70 4.70
C HIS A 79 25.80 -2.32 5.20
N PRO A 80 25.98 -1.33 4.30
CA PRO A 80 26.30 0.04 4.71
C PRO A 80 25.24 0.62 5.64
N ALA A 81 25.67 1.36 6.67
CA ALA A 81 24.78 1.95 7.67
C ALA A 81 23.70 2.86 7.06
N GLU A 82 24.00 3.54 5.95
CA GLU A 82 23.05 4.43 5.27
C GLU A 82 21.88 3.67 4.63
N LYS A 83 22.03 2.37 4.37
CA LYS A 83 20.96 1.52 3.84
C LYS A 83 20.06 0.95 4.94
N ILE A 84 20.51 0.97 6.20
CA ILE A 84 19.79 0.39 7.33
C ILE A 84 18.73 1.38 7.80
N ASN A 85 17.51 1.19 7.28
CA ASN A 85 16.32 1.89 7.74
C ASN A 85 15.21 0.89 8.06
N TRP A 86 14.06 1.38 8.55
CA TRP A 86 12.93 0.53 8.93
C TRP A 86 12.42 -0.34 7.78
N ASN A 87 12.37 0.18 6.55
CA ASN A 87 11.91 -0.59 5.39
C ASN A 87 12.90 -1.72 5.05
N PHE A 88 14.20 -1.46 5.21
CA PHE A 88 15.24 -2.46 5.05
C PHE A 88 15.10 -3.58 6.09
N PHE A 89 14.95 -3.23 7.37
CA PHE A 89 14.69 -4.21 8.44
C PHE A 89 13.47 -5.08 8.13
N VAL A 90 12.33 -4.46 7.78
CA VAL A 90 11.10 -5.20 7.47
C VAL A 90 11.30 -6.15 6.27
N SER A 91 12.09 -5.75 5.28
CA SER A 91 12.43 -6.58 4.12
C SER A 91 13.24 -7.81 4.54
N GLU A 92 14.34 -7.63 5.27
CA GLU A 92 15.20 -8.71 5.73
C GLU A 92 14.49 -9.64 6.72
N PHE A 93 13.71 -9.06 7.65
CA PHE A 93 12.88 -9.82 8.57
C PHE A 93 11.91 -10.74 7.82
N ARG A 94 11.25 -10.22 6.78
CA ARG A 94 10.37 -11.05 5.95
C ARG A 94 11.12 -12.18 5.26
N LYS A 95 12.32 -11.93 4.72
CA LYS A 95 13.14 -12.98 4.09
C LYS A 95 13.52 -14.08 5.07
N LYS A 96 13.86 -13.72 6.31
CA LYS A 96 14.27 -14.68 7.35
C LYS A 96 13.11 -15.52 7.88
N TYR A 97 11.97 -14.89 8.18
CA TYR A 97 10.90 -15.54 8.95
C TYR A 97 9.64 -15.87 8.13
N VAL A 98 9.44 -15.25 6.96
CA VAL A 98 8.26 -15.47 6.12
C VAL A 98 8.65 -16.38 4.96
N SER A 99 8.29 -17.65 5.05
CA SER A 99 8.62 -18.63 4.02
C SER A 99 7.96 -18.30 2.67
N GLN A 100 8.65 -18.63 1.58
CA GLN A 100 8.10 -18.47 0.23
C GLN A 100 6.78 -19.24 0.06
N LEU A 101 6.69 -20.45 0.62
CA LEU A 101 5.47 -21.26 0.61
C LEU A 101 4.29 -20.54 1.28
N TYR A 102 4.54 -19.83 2.38
CA TYR A 102 3.50 -19.03 3.04
C TYR A 102 3.03 -17.88 2.15
N LEU A 103 3.97 -17.17 1.51
CA LEU A 103 3.63 -16.08 0.58
C LEU A 103 2.80 -16.59 -0.59
N GLU A 104 3.23 -17.66 -1.25
CA GLU A 104 2.51 -18.27 -2.36
C GLU A 104 1.11 -18.76 -1.93
N LYS A 105 0.98 -19.33 -0.72
CA LYS A 105 -0.33 -19.69 -0.16
C LYS A 105 -1.23 -18.47 0.05
N LYS A 106 -0.68 -17.31 0.45
CA LYS A 106 -1.45 -16.06 0.57
C LYS A 106 -1.84 -15.49 -0.78
N LYS A 107 -0.95 -15.51 -1.78
CA LYS A 107 -1.25 -15.10 -3.15
C LYS A 107 -2.35 -15.94 -3.76
N ARG A 108 -2.27 -17.27 -3.62
CA ARG A 108 -3.34 -18.18 -4.07
C ARG A 108 -4.66 -17.87 -3.39
N LYS A 109 -4.67 -17.68 -2.07
CA LYS A 109 -5.88 -17.26 -1.34
C LYS A 109 -6.47 -15.95 -1.86
N PHE A 110 -5.64 -15.00 -2.29
CA PHE A 110 -6.12 -13.75 -2.91
C PHE A 110 -6.72 -14.00 -4.30
N LEU A 111 -6.07 -14.83 -5.12
CA LEU A 111 -6.52 -15.20 -6.47
C LEU A 111 -7.83 -16.01 -6.44
N ASP A 112 -8.06 -16.78 -5.38
CA ASP A 112 -9.28 -17.57 -5.20
C ASP A 112 -10.36 -16.81 -4.40
N LEU A 113 -10.07 -15.58 -3.94
CA LEU A 113 -10.99 -14.81 -3.10
C LEU A 113 -12.21 -14.35 -3.93
N LYS A 114 -13.39 -14.78 -3.47
CA LYS A 114 -14.71 -14.38 -3.97
C LYS A 114 -15.59 -14.04 -2.77
N GLN A 115 -16.57 -13.15 -2.92
CA GLN A 115 -17.52 -12.74 -1.90
C GLN A 115 -18.30 -13.94 -1.35
N LYS A 116 -18.96 -14.72 -2.23
CA LYS A 116 -19.76 -15.89 -1.84
C LYS A 116 -20.77 -15.51 -0.75
N ASN A 117 -20.73 -16.18 0.40
CA ASN A 117 -21.65 -15.96 1.51
C ASN A 117 -21.17 -14.87 2.49
N MET A 118 -20.15 -14.09 2.13
CA MET A 118 -19.68 -12.98 2.95
C MET A 118 -20.42 -11.70 2.59
N TYR A 119 -20.64 -10.86 3.59
CA TYR A 119 -21.04 -9.48 3.33
C TYR A 119 -19.94 -8.75 2.55
N VAL A 120 -20.31 -7.75 1.74
CA VAL A 120 -19.35 -6.92 0.98
C VAL A 120 -18.29 -6.34 1.91
N ALA A 121 -18.66 -5.88 3.11
CA ALA A 121 -17.73 -5.37 4.11
C ALA A 121 -16.72 -6.42 4.60
N GLU A 122 -17.14 -7.67 4.82
CA GLU A 122 -16.23 -8.75 5.21
C GLU A 122 -15.30 -9.16 4.05
N TYR A 123 -15.83 -9.17 2.84
CA TYR A 123 -15.08 -9.43 1.62
C TYR A 123 -14.01 -8.35 1.41
N GLU A 124 -14.36 -7.07 1.55
CA GLU A 124 -13.45 -5.92 1.50
C GLU A 124 -12.29 -6.07 2.49
N LEU A 125 -12.58 -6.33 3.77
CA LEU A 125 -11.55 -6.49 4.79
C LEU A 125 -10.59 -7.63 4.44
N LYS A 126 -11.10 -8.76 3.95
CA LYS A 126 -10.26 -9.89 3.49
C LYS A 126 -9.46 -9.54 2.25
N PHE A 127 -10.05 -8.80 1.31
CA PHE A 127 -9.42 -8.37 0.07
C PHE A 127 -8.23 -7.45 0.36
N ILE A 128 -8.42 -6.38 1.14
CA ILE A 128 -7.37 -5.44 1.55
C ILE A 128 -6.27 -6.17 2.34
N ARG A 129 -6.65 -7.08 3.24
CA ARG A 129 -5.68 -7.84 4.04
C ARG A 129 -4.78 -8.74 3.18
N LEU A 130 -5.32 -9.29 2.10
CA LEU A 130 -4.61 -10.21 1.23
C LEU A 130 -3.86 -9.50 0.07
N SER A 131 -4.36 -8.36 -0.41
CA SER A 131 -3.74 -7.59 -1.50
C SER A 131 -2.30 -7.17 -1.21
N LYS A 132 -1.94 -7.02 0.07
CA LYS A 132 -0.56 -6.71 0.51
C LYS A 132 0.48 -7.76 0.09
N TYR A 133 0.05 -8.97 -0.27
CA TYR A 133 0.91 -10.06 -0.72
C TYR A 133 1.01 -10.18 -2.25
N THR A 134 0.26 -9.35 -2.98
CA THR A 134 0.12 -9.42 -4.45
C THR A 134 0.37 -8.07 -5.09
N LYS A 135 1.34 -7.31 -4.57
CA LYS A 135 1.69 -5.97 -5.10
C LYS A 135 2.17 -6.03 -6.55
N GLU A 136 2.71 -7.18 -6.96
CA GLU A 136 3.12 -7.45 -8.33
C GLU A 136 1.94 -7.75 -9.27
N LEU A 137 0.73 -8.05 -8.75
CA LEU A 137 -0.45 -8.35 -9.54
C LEU A 137 -1.42 -7.16 -9.67
N ILE A 138 -1.35 -6.21 -8.74
CA ILE A 138 -2.21 -5.02 -8.71
C ILE A 138 -1.29 -3.81 -8.83
N SER A 139 -1.20 -3.27 -10.05
CA SER A 139 -0.22 -2.21 -10.35
C SER A 139 -0.75 -0.81 -10.05
N ASN A 140 -2.07 -0.63 -10.12
CA ASN A 140 -2.75 0.63 -9.88
C ASN A 140 -4.15 0.40 -9.26
N GLU A 141 -4.83 1.48 -8.90
CA GLU A 141 -6.15 1.42 -8.25
C GLU A 141 -7.25 0.90 -9.19
N ALA A 142 -7.16 1.14 -10.50
CA ALA A 142 -8.12 0.59 -11.47
C ALA A 142 -8.00 -0.95 -11.57
N ASP A 143 -6.78 -1.50 -11.51
CA ASP A 143 -6.57 -2.95 -11.42
C ASP A 143 -7.17 -3.52 -10.13
N MET A 144 -7.03 -2.78 -9.03
CA MET A 144 -7.60 -3.14 -7.74
C MET A 144 -9.12 -3.20 -7.80
N CYS A 145 -9.76 -2.20 -8.41
CA CYS A 145 -11.20 -2.13 -8.63
C CYS A 145 -11.71 -3.30 -9.47
N ARG A 146 -11.12 -3.52 -10.66
CA ARG A 146 -11.49 -4.64 -11.54
C ARG A 146 -11.38 -5.99 -10.84
N ARG A 147 -10.32 -6.18 -10.04
CA ARG A 147 -10.10 -7.43 -9.32
C ARG A 147 -11.11 -7.63 -8.19
N PHE A 148 -11.48 -6.56 -7.50
CA PHE A 148 -12.53 -6.59 -6.47
C PHE A 148 -13.89 -6.89 -7.08
N GLU A 149 -14.26 -6.17 -8.15
CA GLU A 149 -15.48 -6.36 -8.93
C GLU A 149 -15.68 -7.81 -9.36
N TRP A 150 -14.66 -8.43 -9.99
CA TRP A 150 -14.74 -9.83 -10.41
C TRP A 150 -14.93 -10.82 -9.26
N GLY A 151 -14.61 -10.43 -8.03
CA GLY A 151 -14.80 -11.27 -6.87
C GLY A 151 -16.15 -11.10 -6.19
N LEU A 152 -16.91 -10.06 -6.50
CA LEU A 152 -18.26 -9.86 -5.99
C LEU A 152 -19.24 -10.90 -6.58
N ASN A 153 -20.35 -11.11 -5.90
CA ASN A 153 -21.43 -11.93 -6.41
C ASN A 153 -22.09 -11.24 -7.62
N GLU A 154 -22.67 -12.02 -8.52
CA GLU A 154 -23.16 -11.53 -9.82
C GLU A 154 -24.26 -10.48 -9.65
N GLU A 155 -25.11 -10.64 -8.63
CA GLU A 155 -26.21 -9.72 -8.30
C GLU A 155 -25.72 -8.31 -7.97
N ILE A 156 -24.49 -8.19 -7.44
CA ILE A 156 -23.85 -6.91 -7.08
C ILE A 156 -22.92 -6.44 -8.19
N TYR A 157 -22.15 -7.34 -8.79
CA TYR A 157 -21.17 -7.02 -9.83
C TYR A 157 -21.83 -6.48 -11.10
N VAL A 158 -22.90 -7.12 -11.60
CA VAL A 158 -23.53 -6.75 -12.88
C VAL A 158 -24.02 -5.30 -12.91
N PRO A 159 -24.71 -4.78 -11.87
CA PRO A 159 -25.09 -3.36 -11.79
C PRO A 159 -23.90 -2.38 -11.75
N LEU A 160 -22.71 -2.82 -11.34
CA LEU A 160 -21.52 -1.97 -11.22
C LEU A 160 -20.77 -1.82 -12.56
N ILE A 161 -20.84 -2.81 -13.45
CA ILE A 161 -20.11 -2.82 -14.74
C ILE A 161 -20.25 -1.50 -15.52
N PRO A 162 -21.46 -0.92 -15.72
CA PRO A 162 -21.62 0.28 -16.54
C PRO A 162 -21.06 1.55 -15.88
N LEU A 163 -20.79 1.53 -14.57
CA LEU A 163 -20.32 2.69 -13.82
C LEU A 163 -18.83 2.94 -14.00
N HIS A 164 -18.06 1.95 -14.48
CA HIS A 164 -16.63 2.04 -14.72
C HIS A 164 -15.85 2.66 -13.55
N LEU A 165 -16.15 2.23 -12.32
CA LEU A 165 -15.56 2.79 -11.10
C LEU A 165 -14.07 2.44 -11.01
N GLN A 166 -13.22 3.46 -10.88
CA GLN A 166 -11.76 3.30 -10.76
C GLN A 166 -11.22 3.73 -9.39
N GLU A 167 -12.08 4.28 -8.53
CA GLU A 167 -11.77 4.66 -7.16
C GLU A 167 -12.31 3.58 -6.22
N PHE A 168 -11.41 2.91 -5.51
CA PHE A 168 -11.75 1.73 -4.70
C PHE A 168 -12.78 2.05 -3.59
N PRO A 169 -12.67 3.16 -2.85
CA PRO A 169 -13.67 3.49 -1.82
C PRO A 169 -15.08 3.72 -2.39
N ILE A 170 -15.18 4.31 -3.58
CA ILE A 170 -16.46 4.57 -4.25
C ILE A 170 -17.11 3.26 -4.69
N LEU A 171 -16.31 2.36 -5.26
CA LEU A 171 -16.74 1.02 -5.66
C LEU A 171 -17.30 0.23 -4.46
N VAL A 172 -16.59 0.24 -3.33
CA VAL A 172 -17.02 -0.46 -2.11
C VAL A 172 -18.33 0.11 -1.57
N ASP A 173 -18.45 1.44 -1.44
CA ASP A 173 -19.70 2.09 -0.97
C ASP A 173 -20.88 1.71 -1.86
N ARG A 174 -20.69 1.73 -3.19
CA ARG A 174 -21.74 1.36 -4.13
C ARG A 174 -22.13 -0.12 -4.03
N ALA A 175 -21.15 -1.01 -3.87
CA ALA A 175 -21.39 -2.44 -3.69
C ALA A 175 -22.14 -2.75 -2.40
N GLN A 176 -21.80 -2.09 -1.28
CA GLN A 176 -22.51 -2.25 -0.01
C GLN A 176 -23.97 -1.80 -0.10
N ARG A 177 -24.24 -0.66 -0.75
CA ARG A 177 -25.63 -0.20 -0.96
C ARG A 177 -26.48 -1.14 -1.80
N LEU A 178 -25.86 -1.87 -2.75
CA LEU A 178 -26.55 -2.88 -3.56
C LEU A 178 -26.81 -4.17 -2.80
N GLU A 179 -26.05 -4.47 -1.75
CA GLU A 179 -26.26 -5.64 -0.87
C GLU A 179 -27.41 -5.41 0.12
N GLU A 180 -27.63 -4.16 0.53
CA GLU A 180 -28.65 -3.77 1.50
C GLU A 180 -30.05 -3.49 0.90
N GLY A 181 -30.14 -3.36 -0.43
CA GLY A 181 -31.37 -2.99 -1.16
C GLY A 181 -32.07 -4.18 -1.80
#